data_AF-A0A5L4NPA3-F1
#
_entry.id   AF-A0A5L4NPA3-F1
#
_cell.length_a   1.000
_cell.length_b   1.000
_cell.length_c   1.000
_cell.angle_alpha   90.00
_cell.angle_beta   90.00
_cell.angle_gamma   90.00
#
_symmetry.space_group_name_H-M   'P 1'
#
loop_
_entity.id
_entity.type
_entity.pdbx_description
1 polymer ?
#
loop_
_entity_poly.entity_id
_entity_poly.type
_entity_poly.pdbx_seq_one_letter_code
_entity_poly.pdbx_strand_id
1 'polypeptide(L)'
;MKKKIAALLTTLSLSSLAYADGIYGVIADVNDGAKTILIDTTYGEKMNIKILPNTEIDMDDCGIFGMDKYGTFRDLKVGTFIEAEVFHGYAQTTPNPQTPNQVQNITAKEIKIECKKRAY
;
A
#
# COMPACT_ATOMS: atom_id res chain seq x y z
N MET A 1 15.91 -20.17 -55.84
CA MET A 1 15.74 -20.88 -54.54
C MET A 1 15.69 -19.81 -53.46
N LYS A 2 14.49 -19.52 -52.91
CA LYS A 2 14.12 -19.76 -51.50
C LYS A 2 15.28 -19.39 -50.56
N LYS A 3 15.20 -18.31 -49.77
CA LYS A 3 14.43 -18.29 -48.52
C LYS A 3 13.95 -16.86 -48.20
N LYS A 4 12.63 -16.71 -48.18
CA LYS A 4 11.95 -15.74 -47.31
C LYS A 4 11.93 -16.35 -45.90
N ILE A 5 12.13 -15.54 -44.88
CA ILE A 5 11.37 -15.51 -43.61
C ILE A 5 11.88 -14.24 -42.91
N ALA A 6 11.20 -13.13 -43.18
CA ALA A 6 11.18 -11.97 -42.32
C ALA A 6 9.86 -12.03 -41.54
N ALA A 7 9.89 -11.50 -40.31
CA ALA A 7 8.76 -11.28 -39.39
C ALA A 7 8.27 -12.49 -38.57
N LEU A 8 8.61 -12.49 -37.28
CA LEU A 8 7.64 -12.47 -36.19
C LEU A 8 8.33 -12.04 -34.87
N LEU A 9 8.53 -10.74 -34.71
CA LEU A 9 8.61 -10.12 -33.38
C LEU A 9 7.18 -9.85 -32.91
N THR A 10 6.99 -9.73 -31.58
CA THR A 10 5.73 -9.49 -30.84
C THR A 10 4.93 -10.79 -30.62
N THR A 11 4.67 -11.28 -29.42
CA THR A 11 4.32 -10.63 -28.15
C THR A 11 4.64 -11.59 -26.99
N LEU A 12 5.70 -11.31 -26.22
CA LEU A 12 5.71 -11.76 -24.82
C LEU A 12 5.08 -10.61 -24.06
N SER A 13 3.79 -10.73 -23.77
CA SER A 13 3.10 -9.85 -22.84
C SER A 13 3.77 -10.01 -21.48
N LEU A 14 4.75 -9.14 -21.21
CA LEU A 14 5.22 -8.85 -19.86
C LEU A 14 4.05 -8.21 -19.11
N SER A 15 3.16 -9.04 -18.58
CA SER A 15 2.35 -8.67 -17.43
C SER A 15 3.03 -9.19 -16.17
N SER A 16 4.32 -8.89 -16.02
CA SER A 16 4.95 -8.88 -14.71
C SER A 16 4.49 -7.59 -14.04
N LEU A 17 3.27 -7.59 -13.49
CA LEU A 17 2.90 -6.65 -12.45
C LEU A 17 3.82 -6.98 -11.29
N ALA A 18 4.95 -6.27 -11.24
CA ALA A 18 5.80 -6.23 -10.08
C ALA A 18 4.94 -5.66 -8.95
N TYR A 19 4.43 -6.52 -8.09
CA TYR A 19 3.86 -6.13 -6.81
C TYR A 19 5.02 -5.49 -6.05
N ALA A 20 5.03 -4.16 -6.00
CA ALA A 20 6.01 -3.41 -5.25
C ALA A 20 5.91 -3.82 -3.76
N ASP A 21 7.06 -3.84 -3.11
CA ASP A 21 7.36 -4.33 -1.76
C ASP A 21 6.58 -3.62 -0.61
N GLY A 22 5.73 -2.66 -0.95
CA GLY A 22 4.89 -1.92 -0.01
C GLY A 22 3.71 -1.23 -0.72
N ILE A 23 2.62 -1.03 0.02
CA ILE A 23 1.46 -0.25 -0.42
C ILE A 23 1.70 1.21 -0.08
N TYR A 24 1.67 2.08 -1.10
CA TYR A 24 1.80 3.51 -0.90
C TYR A 24 0.44 4.21 -1.03
N GLY A 25 0.17 5.17 -0.15
CA GLY A 25 -1.06 5.94 -0.24
C GLY A 25 -1.25 6.96 0.88
N VAL A 26 -2.40 7.62 0.86
CA VAL A 26 -2.79 8.61 1.86
C VAL A 26 -3.94 8.06 2.69
N ILE A 27 -3.85 8.21 4.01
CA ILE A 27 -4.93 7.82 4.93
C ILE A 27 -6.15 8.73 4.66
N ALA A 28 -7.24 8.14 4.20
CA ALA A 28 -8.50 8.81 3.93
C ALA A 28 -9.46 8.78 5.13
N ASP A 29 -9.41 7.72 5.95
CA ASP A 29 -10.22 7.59 7.15
C ASP A 29 -9.52 6.72 8.22
N VAL A 30 -9.85 6.94 9.49
CA VAL A 30 -9.29 6.20 10.63
C VAL A 30 -10.42 5.78 11.56
N ASN A 31 -10.55 4.47 11.77
CA ASN A 31 -11.49 3.91 12.73
C ASN A 31 -10.75 3.32 13.93
N ASP A 32 -10.72 4.07 15.02
CA ASP A 32 -10.05 3.66 16.26
C ASP A 32 -10.76 2.50 16.97
N GLY A 33 -12.09 2.39 16.85
CA GLY A 33 -12.84 1.28 17.45
C GLY A 33 -12.50 -0.08 16.82
N ALA A 34 -12.39 -0.11 15.49
CA ALA A 34 -12.05 -1.31 14.74
C ALA A 34 -10.54 -1.51 14.53
N LYS A 35 -9.71 -0.51 14.88
CA LYS A 35 -8.26 -0.45 14.61
C LYS A 35 -7.97 -0.69 13.12
N THR A 36 -8.67 0.06 12.28
CA THR A 36 -8.53 0.02 10.82
C THR A 36 -8.30 1.41 10.25
N ILE A 37 -7.58 1.49 9.15
CA ILE A 37 -7.41 2.72 8.36
C ILE A 37 -7.88 2.47 6.93
N LEU A 38 -8.53 3.46 6.32
CA LEU A 38 -8.82 3.47 4.89
C LEU A 38 -7.72 4.27 4.20
N ILE A 39 -7.11 3.71 3.17
CA ILE A 39 -6.05 4.33 2.39
C ILE A 39 -6.52 4.50 0.95
N ASP A 40 -6.31 5.70 0.41
CA ASP A 40 -6.36 5.96 -1.01
C ASP A 40 -4.96 5.72 -1.59
N THR A 41 -4.80 4.64 -2.35
CA THR A 41 -3.49 4.23 -2.88
C THR A 41 -3.04 5.15 -4.01
N THR A 42 -1.73 5.19 -4.24
CA THR A 42 -1.14 5.87 -5.41
C THR A 42 -1.61 5.27 -6.75
N TYR A 43 -2.19 4.07 -6.73
CA TYR A 43 -2.78 3.39 -7.89
C TYR A 43 -4.26 3.71 -8.10
N GLY A 44 -4.88 4.53 -7.24
CA GLY A 44 -6.27 4.98 -7.39
C GLY A 44 -7.32 4.06 -6.77
N GLU A 45 -6.90 3.03 -6.03
CA GLU A 45 -7.79 2.10 -5.33
C GLU A 45 -7.94 2.49 -3.85
N LYS A 46 -9.12 2.23 -3.28
CA LYS A 46 -9.35 2.36 -1.83
C LYS A 46 -9.11 1.02 -1.15
N MET A 47 -8.29 1.00 -0.11
CA MET A 47 -7.98 -0.21 0.65
C MET A 47 -8.18 -0.01 2.15
N ASN A 48 -8.79 -0.98 2.81
CA ASN A 48 -8.97 -0.99 4.25
C ASN A 48 -7.87 -1.86 4.87
N ILE A 49 -7.03 -1.24 5.69
CA ILE A 49 -5.92 -1.89 6.36
C ILE A 49 -6.23 -2.04 7.84
N LYS A 50 -6.22 -3.29 8.31
CA LYS A 50 -6.32 -3.65 9.72
C LYS A 50 -4.96 -3.57 10.40
N ILE A 51 -4.92 -2.89 11.53
CA ILE A 51 -3.73 -2.72 12.37
C ILE A 51 -3.82 -3.69 13.54
N LEU A 52 -2.83 -4.56 13.68
CA LEU A 52 -2.73 -5.48 14.81
C LEU A 52 -1.89 -4.86 15.93
N PRO A 53 -2.01 -5.36 17.18
CA PRO A 53 -1.18 -4.89 18.28
C PRO A 53 0.33 -5.05 18.06
N ASN A 54 0.74 -5.96 17.19
CA ASN A 54 2.13 -6.22 16.81
C ASN A 54 2.53 -5.60 15.46
N THR A 55 1.67 -4.78 14.85
CA THR A 55 2.02 -4.01 13.66
C THR A 55 3.03 -2.95 14.07
N GLU A 56 4.19 -2.94 13.42
CA GLU A 56 5.22 -1.93 13.64
C GLU A 56 4.82 -0.63 12.95
N ILE A 57 4.93 0.50 13.64
CA ILE A 57 4.68 1.82 13.07
C ILE A 57 5.99 2.58 13.19
N ASP A 58 6.72 2.66 12.09
CA ASP A 58 7.96 3.42 12.01
C ASP A 58 7.65 4.86 11.59
N MET A 59 8.27 5.81 12.27
CA MET A 59 8.07 7.23 12.05
C MET A 59 9.43 7.89 11.85
N ASP A 60 9.90 7.83 10.62
CA ASP A 60 11.16 8.37 10.16
C ASP A 60 11.17 9.90 10.30
N ASP A 61 12.25 10.41 10.88
CA ASP A 61 12.47 11.85 11.05
C ASP A 61 11.36 12.59 11.86
N CYS A 62 10.54 11.87 12.61
CA CYS A 62 9.36 12.42 13.30
C CYS A 62 9.58 12.83 14.77
N GLY A 63 10.76 12.54 15.34
CA GLY A 63 11.14 12.84 16.72
C GLY A 63 11.62 14.28 16.94
N ILE A 64 11.93 14.62 18.19
CA ILE A 64 12.56 15.92 18.52
C ILE A 64 13.92 15.96 17.82
N PHE A 65 14.19 17.03 17.06
CA PHE A 65 15.35 17.15 16.16
C PHE A 65 15.34 16.20 14.95
N GLY A 66 14.21 15.56 14.67
CA GLY A 66 14.06 14.67 13.54
C GLY A 66 14.84 13.38 13.68
N MET A 67 14.78 12.82 14.89
CA MET A 67 15.18 11.44 15.16
C MET A 67 14.05 10.50 14.76
N ASP A 68 14.38 9.25 14.44
CA ASP A 68 13.38 8.21 14.20
C ASP A 68 12.67 7.85 15.51
N LYS A 69 11.39 7.49 15.42
CA LYS A 69 10.62 7.05 16.59
C LYS A 69 9.64 5.96 16.21
N TYR A 70 9.36 5.07 17.15
CA TYR A 70 8.22 4.18 17.04
C TYR A 70 6.92 4.94 17.32
N GLY A 71 5.98 4.82 16.38
CA GLY A 71 4.64 5.37 16.46
C GLY A 71 3.65 4.44 17.14
N THR A 72 2.45 4.96 17.35
CA THR A 72 1.28 4.22 17.81
C THR A 72 0.13 4.41 16.83
N PHE A 73 -0.96 3.65 17.00
CA PHE A 73 -2.16 3.84 16.18
C PHE A 73 -2.66 5.29 16.17
N ARG A 74 -2.43 6.06 17.25
CA ARG A 74 -2.84 7.47 17.36
C ARG A 74 -2.05 8.42 16.45
N ASP A 75 -0.89 7.97 15.97
CA ASP A 75 -0.06 8.73 15.04
C ASP A 75 -0.57 8.58 13.59
N LEU A 76 -1.38 7.55 13.31
CA LEU A 76 -2.08 7.38 12.03
C LEU A 76 -3.22 8.40 11.94
N LYS A 77 -3.04 9.41 11.09
CA LYS A 77 -3.98 10.52 10.92
C LYS A 77 -4.41 10.65 9.47
N VAL A 78 -5.64 11.11 9.28
CA VAL A 78 -6.16 11.43 7.95
C VAL A 78 -5.26 12.47 7.28
N GLY A 79 -4.94 12.27 6.00
CA GLY A 79 -4.03 13.09 5.22
C GLY A 79 -2.54 12.73 5.36
N THR A 80 -2.18 11.78 6.22
CA THR A 80 -0.80 11.29 6.30
C THR A 80 -0.52 10.34 5.12
N PHE A 81 0.57 10.58 4.41
CA PHE A 81 1.11 9.65 3.42
C PHE A 81 1.90 8.55 4.13
N ILE A 82 1.65 7.30 3.77
CA ILE A 82 2.26 6.14 4.39
C ILE A 82 2.69 5.10 3.36
N GLU A 83 3.67 4.30 3.76
CA GLU A 83 4.02 3.04 3.13
C GLU A 83 3.62 1.90 4.08
N ALA A 84 2.82 0.94 3.60
CA ALA A 84 2.33 -0.17 4.40
C ALA A 84 2.81 -1.50 3.83
N GLU A 85 3.58 -2.25 4.61
CA GLU A 85 3.88 -3.65 4.32
C GLU A 85 2.75 -4.52 4.90
N VAL A 86 2.25 -5.46 4.11
CA VAL A 86 1.10 -6.30 4.50
C VAL A 86 1.46 -7.78 4.55
N PHE A 87 0.73 -8.55 5.35
CA PHE A 87 0.93 -9.99 5.40
C PHE A 87 0.47 -10.64 4.08
N HIS A 88 1.43 -11.22 3.35
CA HIS A 88 1.22 -12.07 2.17
C HIS A 88 0.49 -13.36 2.55
N GLY A 89 -0.82 -13.28 2.78
CA GLY A 89 -1.64 -14.43 3.19
C GLY A 89 -3.11 -14.11 3.44
N TYR A 90 -3.46 -12.82 3.58
CA TYR A 90 -4.82 -12.38 3.87
C TYR A 90 -5.38 -11.36 2.87
N ALA A 91 -4.77 -11.20 1.70
CA ALA A 91 -5.46 -10.55 0.60
C ALA A 91 -6.61 -11.48 0.18
N GLN A 92 -7.83 -11.22 0.63
CA GLN A 92 -9.03 -11.86 0.09
C GLN A 92 -9.21 -11.39 -1.35
N THR A 93 -8.45 -11.99 -2.28
CA THR A 93 -8.63 -11.84 -3.70
C THR A 93 -9.76 -12.75 -4.16
N THR A 94 -10.98 -12.35 -3.85
CA THR A 94 -12.11 -12.70 -4.72
C THR A 94 -12.57 -11.41 -5.39
N PRO A 95 -12.00 -11.05 -6.56
CA PRO A 95 -12.60 -10.03 -7.39
C PRO A 95 -13.96 -10.59 -7.83
N ASN A 96 -15.04 -10.15 -7.20
CA ASN A 96 -16.37 -10.39 -7.74
C ASN A 96 -16.51 -9.48 -8.97
N PRO A 97 -16.71 -10.00 -10.20
CA PRO A 97 -16.79 -9.19 -11.42
C PRO A 97 -17.97 -8.21 -11.47
N GLN A 98 -18.78 -8.14 -10.41
CA GLN A 98 -20.05 -7.42 -10.34
C GLN A 98 -20.00 -6.14 -9.48
N THR A 99 -18.88 -5.87 -8.79
CA THR A 99 -18.74 -4.68 -7.91
C THR A 99 -17.42 -3.94 -8.18
N PRO A 100 -17.43 -2.87 -8.98
CA PRO A 100 -16.22 -2.12 -9.38
C PRO A 100 -15.48 -1.38 -8.25
N ASN A 101 -15.94 -1.47 -7.00
CA ASN A 101 -15.41 -0.75 -5.84
C ASN A 101 -15.40 -1.65 -4.60
N GLN A 102 -14.77 -2.82 -4.68
CA GLN A 102 -14.58 -3.67 -3.50
C GLN A 102 -13.36 -3.16 -2.72
N VAL A 103 -13.60 -2.55 -1.56
CA VAL A 103 -12.53 -2.17 -0.63
C VAL A 103 -11.86 -3.44 -0.14
N GLN A 104 -10.61 -3.66 -0.51
CA GLN A 104 -9.85 -4.83 -0.06
C GLN A 104 -9.53 -4.69 1.42
N ASN A 105 -9.80 -5.73 2.21
CA ASN A 105 -9.45 -5.80 3.62
C ASN A 105 -8.13 -6.57 3.76
N ILE A 106 -7.07 -5.87 4.17
CA ILE A 106 -5.72 -6.43 4.32
C ILE A 106 -5.18 -6.11 5.72
N THR A 107 -4.16 -6.85 6.17
CA THR A 107 -3.58 -6.65 7.51
C THR A 107 -2.15 -6.15 7.38
N ALA A 108 -1.83 -5.06 8.08
CA ALA A 108 -0.49 -4.48 8.09
C ALA A 108 0.46 -5.29 8.98
N LYS A 109 1.63 -5.59 8.43
CA LYS A 109 2.81 -6.00 9.19
C LYS A 109 3.54 -4.77 9.73
N GLU A 110 3.71 -3.76 8.89
CA GLU A 110 4.50 -2.58 9.19
C GLU A 110 3.92 -1.36 8.46
N ILE A 111 4.01 -0.18 9.08
CA ILE A 111 3.62 1.09 8.50
C ILE A 111 4.75 2.08 8.71
N LYS A 112 5.25 2.68 7.63
CA LYS A 112 6.27 3.72 7.65
C LYS A 112 5.65 5.08 7.36
N ILE A 113 6.03 6.07 8.15
CA ILE A 113 5.59 7.46 8.03
C ILE A 113 6.83 8.36 7.94
N GLU A 114 7.05 9.01 6.81
CA GLU A 114 8.12 10.00 6.67
C GLU A 114 7.61 11.41 7.04
N CYS A 115 8.11 12.03 8.13
CA CYS A 115 7.62 13.35 8.54
C CYS A 115 8.24 14.54 7.80
N LYS A 116 9.48 14.42 7.30
CA LYS A 116 10.25 15.56 6.76
C LYS A 116 10.09 15.80 5.26
N LYS A 117 9.70 14.79 4.47
CA LYS A 117 9.60 14.93 3.02
C LYS A 117 8.23 15.46 2.61
N ARG A 118 8.04 16.77 2.71
CA ARG A 118 6.88 17.45 2.10
C ARG A 118 7.32 18.27 0.91
N ALA A 119 6.60 18.12 -0.20
CA ALA A 119 6.79 18.97 -1.37
C ALA A 119 6.31 20.42 -1.13
N TYR A 120 5.41 20.61 -0.15
CA TYR A 120 4.82 21.88 0.26
C TYR A 120 4.41 21.87 1.73
#